data_AF-A0A928NGZ3-F1
#
_entry.id   AF-A0A928NGZ3-F1
#
_cell.length_a   1.000
_cell.length_b   1.000
_cell.length_c   1.000
_cell.angle_alpha   90.00
_cell.angle_beta   90.00
_cell.angle_gamma   90.00
#
_symmetry.space_group_name_H-M   'P 1'
#
loop_
_entity.id
_entity.type
_entity.pdbx_description
1 polymer ?
#
loop_
_entity_poly.entity_id
_entity_poly.type
_entity_poly.pdbx_seq_one_letter_code
_entity_poly.pdbx_strand_id
1 'polypeptide(L)'
;MFRKLSLPSISKKYYIIAVIIFVIIYILKLYFCTMRPMILRVAQTRMEYISNKVINKAVSNVLKNNNIKYSDIVIMQKDTEEHVSSISIDFVKMNRIKSDLVLEILEQLNDTHYTDIAIPLGNFLELEFLMGMGPKIPFRIIPHGTVYVDYRDEFKSMGINQTCHEVYLDINTKVSGVMPGFKTSSDIETSIIAAHTVIVGDVPETYTGVNEIEGTIEDYVLDIIE
;
A
#
# COMPACT_ATOMS: atom_id res chain seq x y z
N MET A 1 -43.87 59.86 -27.46
CA MET A 1 -42.95 60.49 -26.50
C MET A 1 -42.06 59.41 -25.88
N PHE A 2 -40.98 59.00 -26.55
CA PHE A 2 -40.05 57.99 -26.03
C PHE A 2 -38.85 58.69 -25.40
N ARG A 3 -38.83 58.71 -24.07
CA ARG A 3 -37.74 59.26 -23.26
C ARG A 3 -36.56 58.30 -23.37
N LYS A 4 -35.50 58.66 -24.12
CA LYS A 4 -34.22 57.94 -24.11
C LYS A 4 -33.72 57.86 -22.68
N LEU A 5 -33.71 56.66 -22.10
CA LEU A 5 -32.99 56.37 -20.86
C LEU A 5 -31.50 56.49 -21.20
N SER A 6 -30.88 57.62 -20.85
CA SER A 6 -29.42 57.75 -20.90
C SER A 6 -28.87 57.02 -19.67
N LEU A 7 -28.16 55.93 -19.91
CA LEU A 7 -27.38 55.27 -18.86
C LEU A 7 -26.35 56.28 -18.34
N PRO A 8 -26.22 56.46 -17.01
CA PRO A 8 -25.26 57.40 -16.46
C PRO A 8 -23.86 57.00 -16.91
N SER A 9 -23.06 57.95 -17.43
CA SER A 9 -21.71 57.66 -17.89
C SER A 9 -20.85 57.28 -16.69
N ILE A 10 -20.67 55.97 -16.48
CA ILE A 10 -19.80 55.44 -15.44
C ILE A 10 -18.41 56.03 -15.65
N SER A 11 -17.91 56.76 -14.66
CA SER A 11 -16.59 57.39 -14.76
C SER A 11 -15.52 56.32 -15.01
N LYS A 12 -14.52 56.60 -15.86
CA LYS A 12 -13.43 55.66 -16.22
C LYS A 12 -12.78 54.98 -15.01
N LYS A 13 -12.79 55.65 -13.84
CA LYS A 13 -12.28 55.13 -12.56
C LYS A 13 -12.99 53.86 -12.09
N TYR A 14 -14.31 53.78 -12.20
CA TYR A 14 -15.06 52.60 -11.77
C TYR A 14 -14.81 51.39 -12.68
N TYR A 15 -14.57 51.61 -13.98
CA TYR A 15 -14.19 50.54 -14.90
C TYR A 15 -12.83 49.92 -14.55
N ILE A 16 -11.84 50.76 -14.24
CA ILE A 16 -10.51 50.30 -13.81
C ILE A 16 -10.63 49.48 -12.52
N ILE A 17 -11.42 49.95 -11.54
CA ILE A 17 -11.67 49.23 -10.28
C ILE A 17 -12.32 47.87 -10.55
N ALA A 18 -13.33 47.81 -11.43
CA ALA A 18 -14.00 46.55 -11.77
C ALA A 18 -13.05 45.54 -12.42
N VAL A 19 -12.16 45.99 -13.32
CA VAL A 19 -11.14 45.12 -13.95
C VAL A 19 -10.15 44.60 -12.91
N ILE A 20 -9.67 45.45 -12.00
CA ILE A 20 -8.76 45.03 -10.92
C ILE A 20 -9.43 43.96 -10.04
N ILE A 21 -10.69 44.18 -9.64
CA ILE A 21 -11.46 43.21 -8.85
C ILE A 21 -11.60 41.89 -9.59
N PHE A 22 -11.93 41.94 -10.89
CA PHE A 22 -12.05 40.74 -11.71
C PHE A 22 -10.74 39.94 -11.79
N VAL A 23 -9.60 40.63 -11.98
CA VAL A 23 -8.27 40.01 -11.99
C VAL A 23 -7.96 39.36 -10.64
N ILE A 24 -8.25 40.03 -9.53
CA ILE A 24 -8.06 39.48 -8.18
C ILE A 24 -8.90 38.22 -7.98
N ILE A 25 -10.18 38.25 -8.35
CA ILE A 25 -11.07 37.08 -8.26
C ILE A 25 -10.54 35.93 -9.12
N TYR A 26 -10.04 36.19 -10.32
CA TYR A 26 -9.46 35.19 -11.19
C TYR A 26 -8.20 34.55 -10.58
N ILE A 27 -7.29 35.36 -10.02
CA ILE A 27 -6.09 34.87 -9.33
C ILE A 27 -6.48 34.00 -8.12
N LEU A 28 -7.46 34.43 -7.32
CA LEU A 28 -7.95 33.64 -6.20
C LEU A 28 -8.56 32.31 -6.67
N LYS A 29 -9.37 32.33 -7.75
CA LYS A 29 -9.90 31.10 -8.35
C LYS A 29 -8.75 30.16 -8.77
N LEU A 30 -7.74 30.67 -9.46
CA LEU A 30 -6.60 29.89 -9.93
C LEU A 30 -5.82 29.27 -8.75
N TYR A 31 -5.62 30.03 -7.68
CA TYR A 31 -4.98 29.52 -6.47
C TYR A 31 -5.80 28.41 -5.79
N PHE A 32 -7.09 28.65 -5.53
CA PHE A 32 -7.93 27.75 -4.75
C PHE A 32 -8.39 26.52 -5.53
N CYS A 33 -8.74 26.67 -6.82
CA CYS A 33 -9.29 25.59 -7.63
C CYS A 33 -8.23 24.78 -8.38
N THR A 34 -7.08 25.37 -8.70
CA THR A 34 -6.09 24.72 -9.58
C THR A 34 -4.78 24.46 -8.85
N MET A 35 -4.13 25.50 -8.31
CA MET A 35 -2.80 25.34 -7.69
C MET A 35 -2.83 24.45 -6.45
N ARG A 36 -3.69 24.79 -5.49
CA ARG A 36 -3.81 24.06 -4.22
C ARG A 36 -4.04 22.55 -4.39
N PRO A 37 -5.06 22.07 -5.11
CA PRO A 37 -5.30 20.63 -5.24
C PRO A 37 -4.18 19.93 -6.01
N MET A 38 -3.56 20.59 -6.98
CA MET A 38 -2.42 20.03 -7.71
C MET A 38 -1.21 19.85 -6.80
N ILE A 39 -0.85 20.86 -6.02
CA ILE A 39 0.27 20.79 -5.06
C ILE A 39 0.02 19.65 -4.07
N LEU A 40 -1.19 19.55 -3.50
CA LEU A 40 -1.55 18.48 -2.57
C LEU A 40 -1.43 17.09 -3.20
N ARG A 41 -1.88 16.92 -4.45
CA ARG A 41 -1.78 15.64 -5.17
C ARG A 41 -0.34 15.23 -5.42
N VAL A 42 0.49 16.15 -5.94
CA VAL A 42 1.91 15.90 -6.20
C VAL A 42 2.64 15.58 -4.88
N ALA A 43 2.32 16.32 -3.83
CA ALA A 43 2.84 16.08 -2.49
C ALA A 43 2.49 14.69 -1.96
N GLN A 44 1.21 14.31 -2.04
CA GLN A 44 0.73 13.00 -1.59
C GLN A 44 1.43 11.86 -2.34
N THR A 45 1.44 11.90 -3.67
CA THR A 45 2.13 10.89 -4.49
C THR A 45 3.63 10.82 -4.18
N ARG A 46 4.27 11.98 -3.93
CA ARG A 46 5.69 12.00 -3.59
C ARG A 46 5.96 11.39 -2.22
N MET A 47 5.11 11.65 -1.23
CA MET A 47 5.20 11.03 0.09
C MET A 47 4.97 9.52 0.03
N GLU A 48 3.97 9.06 -0.72
CA GLU A 48 3.71 7.64 -0.95
C GLU A 48 4.94 6.95 -1.55
N TYR A 49 5.55 7.56 -2.58
CA TYR A 49 6.77 7.04 -3.18
C TYR A 49 7.94 6.93 -2.18
N ILE A 50 8.21 7.99 -1.42
CA ILE A 50 9.31 8.02 -0.44
C ILE A 50 9.09 6.99 0.64
N SER A 51 7.88 6.94 1.18
CA SER A 51 7.53 6.08 2.29
C SER A 51 7.59 4.60 1.89
N ASN A 52 7.05 4.24 0.71
CA ASN A 52 7.21 2.89 0.16
C ASN A 52 8.69 2.54 -0.04
N LYS A 53 9.50 3.47 -0.54
CA LYS A 53 10.94 3.25 -0.71
C LYS A 53 11.64 3.00 0.63
N VAL A 54 11.30 3.78 1.66
CA VAL A 54 11.84 3.63 3.02
C VAL A 54 11.43 2.28 3.63
N ILE A 55 10.14 1.93 3.56
CA ILE A 55 9.63 0.65 4.07
C ILE A 55 10.37 -0.53 3.42
N ASN A 56 10.43 -0.57 2.09
CA ASN A 56 11.11 -1.65 1.37
C ASN A 56 12.61 -1.72 1.70
N LYS A 57 13.27 -0.56 1.86
CA LYS A 57 14.68 -0.51 2.24
C LYS A 57 14.89 -1.02 3.67
N ALA A 58 14.05 -0.60 4.62
CA ALA A 58 14.09 -1.07 6.01
C ALA A 58 13.86 -2.58 6.11
N VAL A 59 12.86 -3.11 5.40
CA VAL A 59 12.63 -4.55 5.29
C VAL A 59 13.88 -5.27 4.78
N SER A 60 14.47 -4.80 3.67
CA SER A 60 15.68 -5.41 3.12
C SER A 60 16.85 -5.37 4.11
N ASN A 61 17.01 -4.27 4.85
CA ASN A 61 18.07 -4.11 5.85
C ASN A 61 17.89 -5.08 7.03
N VAL A 62 16.70 -5.13 7.63
CA VAL A 62 16.42 -6.00 8.78
C VAL A 62 16.57 -7.47 8.40
N LEU A 63 16.09 -7.87 7.22
CA LEU A 63 16.25 -9.25 6.74
C LEU A 63 17.72 -9.62 6.51
N LYS A 64 18.53 -8.72 5.93
CA LYS A 64 19.97 -8.95 5.72
C LYS A 64 20.77 -8.98 7.03
N ASN A 65 20.54 -8.00 7.91
CA ASN A 65 21.33 -7.81 9.11
C ASN A 65 21.08 -8.92 10.15
N ASN A 66 19.86 -9.42 10.24
CA ASN A 66 19.51 -10.50 11.17
C ASN A 66 19.77 -11.91 10.60
N ASN A 67 20.28 -12.03 9.36
CA ASN A 67 20.55 -13.31 8.67
C ASN A 67 19.35 -14.29 8.77
N ILE A 68 18.13 -13.76 8.69
CA ILE A 68 16.91 -14.46 9.05
C ILE A 68 16.68 -15.58 8.05
N LYS A 69 16.82 -16.84 8.49
CA LYS A 69 16.40 -18.00 7.72
C LYS A 69 14.97 -18.36 8.06
N TYR A 70 14.31 -19.12 7.18
CA TYR A 70 12.99 -19.68 7.45
C TYR A 70 12.91 -20.43 8.80
N SER A 71 13.95 -21.21 9.10
CA SER A 71 14.10 -21.96 10.36
C SER A 71 14.18 -21.08 11.62
N ASP A 72 14.33 -19.77 11.45
CA ASP A 72 14.33 -18.81 12.56
C ASP A 72 12.93 -18.29 12.88
N ILE A 73 11.95 -18.46 12.00
CA ILE A 73 10.60 -17.95 12.22
C ILE A 73 9.64 -19.08 12.59
N VAL A 74 9.79 -20.23 11.94
CA VAL A 74 8.91 -21.38 12.14
C VAL A 74 9.68 -22.53 12.76
N ILE A 75 9.13 -23.05 13.85
CA ILE A 75 9.57 -24.23 14.58
C ILE A 75 8.67 -25.38 14.15
N MET A 76 9.25 -26.36 13.46
CA MET A 76 8.57 -27.59 13.05
C MET A 76 9.02 -28.72 13.96
N GLN A 77 8.06 -29.45 14.53
CA GLN A 77 8.32 -30.69 15.25
C GLN A 77 7.84 -31.86 14.43
N LYS A 78 8.62 -32.94 14.47
CA LYS A 78 8.29 -34.21 13.84
C LYS A 78 8.13 -35.30 14.89
N ASP A 79 7.32 -36.30 14.59
CA ASP A 79 7.23 -37.52 15.38
C ASP A 79 8.39 -38.49 15.10
N THR A 80 8.33 -39.68 15.69
CA THR A 80 9.35 -40.74 15.52
C THR A 80 9.39 -41.33 14.10
N GLU A 81 8.36 -41.08 13.30
CA GLU A 81 8.20 -41.57 11.92
C GLU A 81 8.52 -40.46 10.89
N GLU A 82 9.08 -39.33 11.35
CA GLU A 82 9.41 -38.14 10.54
C GLU A 82 8.20 -37.38 9.97
N HIS A 83 6.98 -37.65 10.43
CA HIS A 83 5.80 -36.87 10.08
C HIS A 83 5.73 -35.58 10.90
N VAL A 84 5.22 -34.51 10.28
CA VAL A 84 5.07 -33.21 10.97
C VAL A 84 3.95 -33.31 12.00
N SER A 85 4.29 -33.20 13.29
CA SER A 85 3.35 -33.29 14.41
C SER A 85 2.85 -31.93 14.88
N SER A 86 3.69 -30.89 14.78
CA SER A 86 3.29 -29.52 15.06
C SER A 86 4.12 -28.49 14.31
N ILE A 87 3.49 -27.33 14.07
CA ILE A 87 4.12 -26.14 13.51
C ILE A 87 3.80 -25.00 14.47
N SER A 88 4.82 -24.22 14.82
CA SER A 88 4.68 -23.08 15.72
C SER A 88 5.58 -21.94 15.27
N ILE A 89 5.18 -20.71 15.54
CA ILE A 89 5.99 -19.53 15.28
C ILE A 89 6.85 -19.24 16.50
N ASP A 90 8.14 -18.93 16.31
CA ASP A 90 8.98 -18.37 17.36
C ASP A 90 8.53 -16.93 17.65
N PHE A 91 7.60 -16.77 18.60
CA PHE A 91 7.03 -15.47 18.96
C PHE A 91 8.08 -14.50 19.50
N VAL A 92 9.17 -14.98 20.10
CA VAL A 92 10.24 -14.12 20.63
C VAL A 92 11.01 -13.51 19.47
N LYS A 93 11.43 -14.32 18.50
CA LYS A 93 12.10 -13.84 17.28
C LYS A 93 11.17 -12.97 16.44
N MET A 94 9.90 -13.36 16.30
CA MET A 94 8.91 -12.57 15.55
C MET A 94 8.72 -11.17 16.15
N ASN A 95 8.52 -11.07 17.47
CA ASN A 95 8.37 -9.76 18.12
C ASN A 95 9.65 -8.92 18.04
N ARG A 96 10.83 -9.55 18.02
CA ARG A 96 12.09 -8.85 17.77
C ARG A 96 12.13 -8.27 16.35
N ILE A 97 11.80 -9.06 15.33
CA ILE A 97 11.72 -8.60 13.93
C ILE A 97 10.74 -7.43 13.80
N LYS A 98 9.55 -7.54 14.40
CA LYS A 98 8.56 -6.45 14.42
C LYS A 98 9.14 -5.17 15.00
N SER A 99 9.80 -5.27 16.15
CA SER A 99 10.39 -4.12 16.85
C SER A 99 11.51 -3.49 16.03
N ASP A 100 12.41 -4.31 15.48
CA ASP A 100 13.53 -3.86 14.63
C ASP A 100 13.00 -3.15 13.37
N LEU A 101 11.95 -3.70 12.73
CA LEU A 101 11.32 -3.06 11.56
C LEU A 101 10.69 -1.71 11.91
N VAL A 102 9.96 -1.63 13.03
CA VAL A 102 9.35 -0.36 13.47
C VAL A 102 10.44 0.69 13.67
N LEU A 103 11.52 0.35 14.36
CA LEU A 103 12.61 1.28 14.64
C LEU A 103 13.35 1.70 13.35
N GLU A 104 13.71 0.76 12.50
CA GLU A 104 14.42 1.03 11.24
C GLU A 104 13.57 1.89 10.28
N ILE A 105 12.28 1.62 10.15
CA ILE A 105 11.38 2.44 9.31
C ILE A 105 11.27 3.86 9.88
N LEU A 106 11.08 4.00 11.19
CA LEU A 106 10.98 5.33 11.82
C LEU A 106 12.29 6.12 11.72
N GLU A 107 13.43 5.48 11.90
CA GLU A 107 14.75 6.10 11.74
C GLU A 107 14.95 6.59 10.30
N GLN A 108 14.70 5.74 9.30
CA GLN A 108 14.84 6.14 7.90
C GLN A 108 13.82 7.20 7.45
N LEU A 109 12.60 7.19 8.01
CA LEU A 109 11.62 8.25 7.77
C LEU A 109 12.10 9.59 8.35
N ASN A 110 12.66 9.59 9.56
CA ASN A 110 13.18 10.79 10.22
C ASN A 110 14.47 11.33 9.56
N ASP A 111 15.34 10.44 9.10
CA ASP A 111 16.54 10.80 8.32
C ASP A 111 16.18 11.50 7.00
N THR A 112 14.97 11.27 6.50
CA THR A 112 14.41 12.04 5.37
C THR A 112 13.95 13.42 5.84
N HIS A 113 14.90 14.28 6.25
CA HIS A 113 14.62 15.59 6.86
C HIS A 113 13.63 16.45 6.05
N TYR A 114 13.82 16.50 4.73
CA TYR A 114 12.89 17.17 3.83
C TYR A 114 13.02 16.64 2.41
N THR A 115 11.96 16.80 1.63
CA THR A 115 11.95 16.56 0.19
C THR A 115 11.58 17.84 -0.54
N ASP A 116 12.44 18.24 -1.47
CA ASP A 116 12.15 19.33 -2.39
C ASP A 116 11.39 18.79 -3.61
N ILE A 117 10.25 19.43 -3.90
CA ILE A 117 9.40 19.21 -5.06
C ILE A 117 9.39 20.48 -5.88
N ALA A 118 9.46 20.36 -7.19
CA ALA A 118 9.44 21.52 -8.06
C ALA A 118 8.39 21.32 -9.16
N ILE A 119 7.32 22.12 -9.13
CA ILE A 119 6.21 22.03 -10.08
C ILE A 119 6.34 23.16 -11.10
N PRO A 120 6.45 22.87 -12.42
CA PRO A 120 6.49 23.90 -13.45
C PRO A 120 5.23 24.76 -13.45
N LEU A 121 5.38 26.07 -13.61
CA LEU A 121 4.26 27.02 -13.59
C LEU A 121 3.19 26.67 -14.62
N GLY A 122 3.58 26.16 -15.79
CA GLY A 122 2.66 25.79 -16.85
C GLY A 122 1.65 24.71 -16.47
N ASN A 123 1.97 23.87 -15.48
CA ASN A 123 1.04 22.86 -14.99
C ASN A 123 -0.19 23.47 -14.27
N PHE A 124 -0.09 24.70 -13.76
CA PHE A 124 -1.17 25.39 -13.08
C PHE A 124 -2.09 26.18 -14.01
N LEU A 125 -1.75 26.28 -15.29
CA LEU A 125 -2.49 27.08 -16.27
C LEU A 125 -3.58 26.28 -16.99
N GLU A 126 -3.71 24.97 -16.73
CA GLU A 126 -4.69 24.07 -17.36
C GLU A 126 -4.62 24.03 -18.90
N LEU A 127 -3.49 24.46 -19.48
CA LEU A 127 -3.22 24.39 -20.91
C LEU A 127 -2.29 23.21 -21.20
N GLU A 128 -2.79 22.23 -21.95
CA GLU A 128 -2.05 20.98 -22.25
C GLU A 128 -0.66 21.23 -22.84
N PHE A 129 -0.56 22.17 -23.77
CA PHE A 129 0.71 22.51 -24.43
C PHE A 129 1.70 23.27 -23.54
N LEU A 130 1.28 23.76 -22.37
CA LEU A 130 2.17 24.39 -21.37
C LEU A 130 2.55 23.43 -20.23
N MET A 131 1.99 22.22 -20.19
CA MET A 131 2.34 21.24 -19.16
C MET A 131 3.83 20.92 -19.20
N GLY A 132 4.48 20.97 -18.04
CA GLY A 132 5.92 20.76 -17.91
C GLY A 132 6.78 21.97 -18.24
N MET A 133 6.20 23.07 -18.73
CA MET A 133 6.94 24.26 -19.17
C MET A 133 6.94 25.38 -18.11
N GLY A 134 7.89 26.31 -18.27
CA GLY A 134 8.02 27.51 -17.47
C GLY A 134 8.88 27.34 -16.20
N PRO A 135 8.99 28.40 -15.39
CA PRO A 135 9.77 28.38 -14.15
C PRO A 135 9.22 27.33 -13.18
N LYS A 136 10.12 26.61 -12.49
CA LYS A 136 9.72 25.63 -11.48
C LYS A 136 9.44 26.34 -10.16
N ILE A 137 8.27 26.10 -9.58
CA ILE A 137 7.89 26.59 -8.25
C ILE A 137 8.32 25.52 -7.23
N PRO A 138 9.27 25.83 -6.33
CA PRO A 138 9.74 24.88 -5.33
C PRO A 138 8.78 24.79 -4.14
N PHE A 139 8.61 23.58 -3.63
CA PHE A 139 7.86 23.23 -2.44
C PHE A 139 8.69 22.28 -1.60
N ARG A 140 8.74 22.53 -0.29
CA ARG A 140 9.42 21.65 0.66
C ARG A 140 8.39 20.90 1.47
N ILE A 141 8.54 19.57 1.53
CA ILE A 141 7.73 18.70 2.36
C ILE A 141 8.60 18.09 3.44
N ILE A 142 8.11 18.13 4.68
CA ILE A 142 8.73 17.45 5.80
C ILE A 142 7.82 16.26 6.16
N PRO A 143 8.23 15.02 5.83
CA PRO A 143 7.47 13.83 6.20
C PRO A 143 7.67 13.49 7.67
N HIS A 144 6.63 13.00 8.31
CA HIS A 144 6.67 12.36 9.63
C HIS A 144 5.58 11.29 9.68
N GLY A 145 5.75 10.25 10.48
CA GLY A 145 4.76 9.18 10.49
C GLY A 145 4.82 8.28 11.70
N THR A 146 3.81 7.42 11.79
CA THR A 146 3.75 6.30 12.73
C THR A 146 3.72 5.00 11.97
N VAL A 147 4.36 3.99 12.53
CA VAL A 147 4.51 2.66 11.93
C VAL A 147 3.92 1.64 12.88
N TYR A 148 3.08 0.76 12.33
CA TYR A 148 2.55 -0.39 13.02
C TYR A 148 2.94 -1.62 12.19
N VAL A 149 3.57 -2.60 12.83
CA VAL A 149 3.90 -3.87 12.20
C VAL A 149 3.18 -4.95 12.96
N ASP A 150 2.51 -5.84 12.24
CA ASP A 150 1.97 -7.08 12.77
C ASP A 150 2.34 -8.27 11.89
N TYR A 151 2.01 -9.48 12.35
CA TYR A 151 2.15 -10.69 11.55
C TYR A 151 0.85 -11.49 11.56
N ARG A 152 0.66 -12.24 10.50
CA ARG A 152 -0.41 -13.23 10.37
C ARG A 152 0.14 -14.45 9.65
N ASP A 153 -0.48 -15.59 9.85
CA ASP A 153 -0.11 -16.82 9.13
C ASP A 153 -1.34 -17.54 8.59
N GLU A 154 -1.14 -18.31 7.53
CA GLU A 154 -2.21 -19.06 6.88
C GLU A 154 -1.71 -20.40 6.32
N PHE A 155 -2.60 -21.38 6.31
CA PHE A 155 -2.39 -22.68 5.68
C PHE A 155 -3.22 -22.78 4.39
N LYS A 156 -2.57 -23.10 3.27
CA LYS A 156 -3.17 -23.27 1.94
C LYS A 156 -2.98 -24.70 1.45
N SER A 157 -4.04 -25.33 0.97
CA SER A 157 -3.91 -26.61 0.24
C SER A 157 -3.30 -26.37 -1.14
N MET A 158 -2.21 -27.07 -1.47
CA MET A 158 -1.45 -26.97 -2.73
C MET A 158 -1.56 -28.24 -3.60
N GLY A 159 -2.28 -29.27 -3.14
CA GLY A 159 -2.41 -30.54 -3.83
C GLY A 159 -2.93 -31.65 -2.92
N ILE A 160 -2.94 -32.89 -3.44
CA ILE A 160 -3.58 -34.04 -2.80
C ILE A 160 -3.02 -34.29 -1.39
N ASN A 161 -1.73 -34.00 -1.12
CA ASN A 161 -1.11 -34.09 0.21
C ASN A 161 -0.05 -33.02 0.44
N GLN A 162 -0.34 -31.81 -0.01
CA GLN A 162 0.58 -30.68 0.17
C GLN A 162 -0.17 -29.53 0.81
N THR A 163 0.32 -29.10 1.96
CA THR A 163 -0.17 -27.91 2.65
C THR A 163 0.96 -26.89 2.73
N CYS A 164 0.74 -25.72 2.18
CA CYS A 164 1.65 -24.59 2.30
C CYS A 164 1.30 -23.77 3.55
N HIS A 165 2.29 -23.48 4.38
CA HIS A 165 2.20 -22.54 5.50
C HIS A 165 2.97 -21.27 5.14
N GLU A 166 2.28 -20.13 5.19
CA GLU A 166 2.84 -18.82 4.89
C GLU A 166 2.68 -17.89 6.09
N VAL A 167 3.76 -17.22 6.46
CA VAL A 167 3.78 -16.17 7.49
C VAL A 167 4.03 -14.84 6.82
N TYR A 168 3.10 -13.91 7.01
CA TYR A 168 3.14 -12.55 6.50
C TYR A 168 3.50 -11.57 7.61
N LEU A 169 4.27 -10.54 7.25
CA LEU A 169 4.42 -9.32 8.04
C LEU A 169 3.60 -8.22 7.35
N ASP A 170 2.62 -7.70 8.07
CA ASP A 170 1.77 -6.61 7.62
C ASP A 170 2.26 -5.30 8.25
N ILE A 171 2.65 -4.36 7.40
CA ILE A 171 3.25 -3.09 7.76
C ILE A 171 2.28 -1.97 7.37
N ASN A 172 1.74 -1.29 8.38
CA ASN A 172 0.82 -0.18 8.23
C ASN A 172 1.50 1.11 8.70
N THR A 173 1.78 2.00 7.74
CA THR A 173 2.48 3.25 8.00
C THR A 173 1.56 4.43 7.70
N LYS A 174 1.34 5.29 8.68
CA LYS A 174 0.65 6.57 8.49
C LYS A 174 1.67 7.67 8.33
N VAL A 175 1.74 8.29 7.16
CA VAL A 175 2.69 9.37 6.88
C VAL A 175 1.95 10.67 6.65
N SER A 176 2.43 11.73 7.28
CA SER A 176 1.94 13.09 7.13
C SER A 176 3.06 14.00 6.66
N GLY A 177 2.74 14.91 5.74
CA GLY A 177 3.64 15.90 5.20
C GLY A 177 3.14 17.30 5.49
N VAL A 178 4.04 18.14 5.99
CA VAL A 178 3.77 19.56 6.18
C VAL A 178 4.57 20.37 5.17
N MET A 179 3.92 21.37 4.58
CA MET A 179 4.51 22.34 3.67
C MET A 179 3.90 23.73 3.94
N PRO A 180 4.51 24.83 3.48
CA PRO A 180 3.97 26.16 3.69
C PRO A 180 2.53 26.29 3.18
N GLY A 181 1.57 26.53 4.09
CA GLY A 181 0.16 26.71 3.77
C GLY A 181 -0.66 25.42 3.55
N PHE A 182 -0.05 24.23 3.59
CA PHE A 182 -0.75 22.97 3.33
C PHE A 182 -0.28 21.82 4.23
N LYS A 183 -1.17 20.83 4.41
CA LYS A 183 -0.91 19.55 5.06
C LYS A 183 -1.52 18.45 4.22
N THR A 184 -0.86 17.31 4.17
CA THR A 184 -1.34 16.11 3.47
C THR A 184 -0.94 14.88 4.28
N SER A 185 -1.68 13.80 4.14
CA SER A 185 -1.42 12.52 4.77
C SER A 185 -1.71 11.39 3.79
N SER A 186 -1.02 10.26 3.97
CA SER A 186 -1.29 9.02 3.24
C SER A 186 -1.07 7.84 4.19
N ASP A 187 -1.94 6.84 4.05
CA ASP A 187 -1.84 5.55 4.74
C ASP A 187 -1.26 4.54 3.75
N ILE A 188 -0.20 3.86 4.16
CA ILE A 188 0.52 2.91 3.31
C ILE A 188 0.48 1.56 3.99
N GLU A 189 -0.04 0.59 3.25
CA GLU A 189 -0.15 -0.80 3.66
C GLU A 189 0.79 -1.62 2.79
N THR A 190 1.65 -2.42 3.42
CA THR A 190 2.58 -3.30 2.73
C THR A 190 2.60 -4.64 3.43
N SER A 191 2.40 -5.73 2.69
CA SER A 191 2.49 -7.09 3.21
C SER A 191 3.68 -7.79 2.56
N ILE A 192 4.52 -8.43 3.38
CA ILE A 192 5.68 -9.19 2.91
C ILE A 192 5.61 -10.62 3.45
N ILE A 193 6.04 -11.60 2.66
CA ILE A 193 6.17 -12.98 3.12
C ILE A 193 7.48 -13.10 3.91
N ALA A 194 7.36 -13.35 5.21
CA ALA A 194 8.49 -13.55 6.10
C ALA A 194 8.97 -15.00 6.08
N ALA A 195 8.03 -15.94 5.95
CA ALA A 195 8.32 -17.37 5.97
C ALA A 195 7.35 -18.12 5.04
N HIS A 196 7.85 -19.11 4.31
CA HIS A 196 7.04 -20.00 3.46
C HIS A 196 7.55 -21.44 3.60
N THR A 197 6.65 -22.41 3.80
CA THR A 197 7.00 -23.84 3.78
C THR A 197 5.89 -24.69 3.20
N VAL A 198 6.30 -25.71 2.44
CA VAL A 198 5.42 -26.75 1.94
C VAL A 198 5.59 -27.98 2.81
N ILE A 199 4.49 -28.39 3.43
CA ILE A 199 4.35 -29.61 4.21
C ILE A 199 3.85 -30.68 3.25
N VAL A 200 4.60 -31.76 3.11
CA VAL A 200 4.22 -32.91 2.30
C VAL A 200 3.78 -34.01 3.25
N GLY A 201 2.54 -34.47 3.09
CA GLY A 201 2.01 -35.65 3.78
C GLY A 201 2.01 -36.87 2.86
N ASP A 202 1.75 -38.04 3.44
CA ASP A 202 1.64 -39.29 2.68
C ASP A 202 0.46 -39.28 1.73
N VAL A 203 0.61 -39.99 0.61
CA VAL A 203 -0.50 -40.19 -0.35
C VAL A 203 -1.41 -41.30 0.16
N PRO A 204 -2.72 -41.04 0.37
CA PRO A 204 -3.66 -42.09 0.75
C PRO A 204 -3.64 -43.19 -0.31
N GLU A 205 -3.47 -44.44 0.11
CA GLU A 205 -3.39 -45.59 -0.82
C GLU A 205 -4.73 -45.85 -1.56
N THR A 206 -5.84 -45.24 -1.13
CA THR A 206 -7.18 -45.49 -1.71
C THR A 206 -7.97 -44.19 -1.87
N TYR A 207 -8.27 -43.81 -3.12
CA TYR A 207 -9.20 -42.71 -3.46
C TYR A 207 -10.54 -43.23 -4.03
N THR A 208 -10.69 -44.54 -4.16
CA THR A 208 -11.92 -45.15 -4.66
C THR A 208 -12.79 -45.55 -3.49
N GLY A 209 -13.83 -44.76 -3.23
CA GLY A 209 -14.99 -45.18 -2.42
C GLY A 209 -15.81 -46.25 -3.13
N VAL A 210 -15.14 -47.30 -3.63
CA VAL A 210 -15.80 -48.54 -3.99
C VAL A 210 -15.89 -49.28 -2.67
N ASN A 211 -17.05 -49.20 -2.02
CA ASN A 211 -17.44 -50.27 -1.12
C ASN A 211 -17.25 -51.55 -1.94
N GLU A 212 -16.33 -52.42 -1.53
CA GLU A 212 -16.32 -53.78 -2.03
C GLU A 212 -17.73 -54.32 -1.79
N ILE A 213 -18.51 -54.38 -2.87
CA ILE A 213 -19.73 -55.13 -2.87
C ILE A 213 -19.23 -56.57 -2.81
N GLU A 214 -19.19 -57.14 -1.60
CA GLU A 214 -19.07 -58.58 -1.41
C GLU A 214 -20.27 -59.23 -2.10
N GLY A 215 -20.05 -59.68 -3.33
CA GLY A 215 -21.03 -60.37 -4.16
C GLY A 215 -20.33 -60.89 -5.40
N THR A 216 -20.45 -62.19 -5.65
CA THR A 216 -19.91 -62.78 -6.88
C THR A 216 -20.84 -62.39 -8.02
N ILE A 217 -20.33 -62.22 -9.25
CA ILE A 217 -21.16 -61.86 -10.43
C ILE A 217 -22.36 -62.81 -10.61
N GLU A 218 -22.27 -64.05 -10.11
CA GLU A 218 -23.38 -65.02 -10.09
C GLU A 218 -24.60 -64.55 -9.27
N ASP A 219 -24.43 -63.81 -8.18
CA ASP A 219 -25.53 -63.34 -7.33
C ASP A 219 -26.41 -62.29 -8.06
N TYR A 220 -25.83 -61.54 -9.00
CA TYR A 220 -26.56 -60.51 -9.75
C TYR A 220 -27.26 -61.02 -11.01
N VAL A 221 -26.86 -62.18 -11.55
CA VAL A 221 -27.51 -62.75 -12.75
C VAL A 221 -28.80 -63.48 -12.40
N LEU A 222 -28.93 -64.02 -11.18
CA LEU A 222 -30.15 -64.67 -10.71
C LEU A 222 -31.31 -63.68 -10.50
N ASP A 223 -31.04 -62.45 -10.05
CA ASP A 223 -32.05 -61.40 -9.83
C ASP A 223 -32.65 -60.82 -11.13
N ILE A 224 -32.06 -61.12 -12.30
CA ILE A 224 -32.56 -60.64 -13.61
C ILE A 224 -33.46 -61.69 -14.28
N ILE A 225 -33.54 -62.91 -13.75
CA ILE A 225 -34.27 -64.03 -14.38
C ILE A 225 -35.53 -64.46 -13.58
N GLU A 226 -35.88 -63.79 -12.48
CA GLU A 226 -37.24 -63.81 -11.90
C GLU A 226 -38.07 -62.58 -12.32
#